data_AF-A0A918LXP4-F1
#
_entry.id   AF-A0A918LXP4-F1
#
_cell.length_a   1.000
_cell.length_b   1.000
_cell.length_c   1.000
_cell.angle_alpha   90.00
_cell.angle_beta   90.00
_cell.angle_gamma   90.00
#
_symmetry.space_group_name_H-M   'P 1'
#
loop_
_entity.id
_entity.type
_entity.pdbx_description
1 polymer ?
#
loop_
_entity_poly.entity_id
_entity_poly.type
_entity_poly.pdbx_seq_one_letter_code
_entity_poly.pdbx_strand_id
1 'polypeptide(L)'
;MIKMTFTVRPDQGEPSEFDLGDITCEGESGSVGSAGHVPDQGMMIYLSIPLLLDSIRPLFTGEKKAVSFVGTDTSFRLDFTRDRKGVVAVSAKGAVLGKCTPEELADAVLRATGELEERSLSALPAAGGARRDLASSMERFRASMT
;
A
#
# COMPACT_ATOMS: atom_id res chain seq x y z
N MET A 1 0.79 16.82 0.02
CA MET A 1 1.03 15.75 -0.99
C MET A 1 1.36 14.47 -0.26
N ILE A 2 0.71 13.36 -0.62
CA ILE A 2 0.97 12.04 -0.04
C ILE A 2 2.06 11.34 -0.87
N LYS A 3 3.01 10.69 -0.20
CA LYS A 3 4.03 9.84 -0.82
C LYS A 3 4.02 8.46 -0.17
N MET A 4 4.02 7.43 -1.00
CA MET A 4 4.15 6.04 -0.56
C MET A 4 5.53 5.51 -0.94
N THR A 5 6.07 4.60 -0.15
CA THR A 5 7.30 3.88 -0.48
C THR A 5 7.18 2.45 0.02
N PHE A 6 7.47 1.49 -0.84
CA PHE A 6 7.41 0.06 -0.55
C PHE A 6 8.81 -0.54 -0.70
N THR A 7 9.21 -1.36 0.26
CA THR A 7 10.54 -1.98 0.27
C THR A 7 10.45 -3.43 0.68
N VAL A 8 11.38 -4.25 0.20
CA VAL A 8 11.62 -5.62 0.68
C VAL A 8 12.77 -5.57 1.67
N ARG A 9 12.65 -6.24 2.81
CA ARG A 9 13.74 -6.31 3.80
C ARG A 9 14.89 -7.15 3.24
N PRO A 10 16.15 -6.79 3.52
CA PRO A 10 17.30 -7.58 3.10
C PRO A 10 17.45 -8.86 3.95
N ASP A 11 18.34 -9.75 3.51
CA ASP A 11 18.85 -10.89 4.29
C ASP A 11 17.80 -11.94 4.73
N GLN A 12 16.78 -12.16 3.89
CA GLN A 12 15.70 -13.13 4.14
C GLN A 12 15.93 -14.51 3.52
N GLY A 13 17.06 -14.70 2.84
CA GLY A 13 17.38 -15.91 2.07
C GLY A 13 16.99 -15.79 0.60
N GLU A 14 16.58 -16.91 0.01
CA GLU A 14 16.11 -16.94 -1.38
C GLU A 14 14.79 -16.17 -1.53
N PRO A 15 14.65 -15.29 -2.54
CA PRO A 15 13.43 -14.51 -2.75
C PRO A 15 12.18 -15.39 -2.83
N SER A 16 11.15 -14.98 -2.09
CA SER A 16 9.90 -15.73 -1.97
C SER A 16 8.68 -14.81 -1.98
N GLU A 17 7.51 -15.37 -2.31
CA GLU A 17 6.25 -14.60 -2.24
C GLU A 17 5.85 -14.22 -0.80
N PHE A 18 6.56 -14.74 0.20
CA PHE A 18 6.37 -14.45 1.62
C PHE A 18 7.42 -13.48 2.18
N ASP A 19 8.29 -12.92 1.33
CA ASP A 19 9.31 -11.98 1.81
C ASP A 19 8.66 -10.83 2.57
N LEU A 20 9.30 -10.49 3.68
CA LEU A 20 8.90 -9.37 4.50
C LEU A 20 9.40 -8.07 3.89
N GLY A 21 8.65 -7.02 4.15
CA GLY A 21 8.95 -5.69 3.66
C GLY A 21 8.30 -4.64 4.51
N ASP A 22 8.37 -3.42 4.03
CA ASP A 22 7.88 -2.25 4.74
C ASP A 22 7.15 -1.29 3.81
N ILE A 23 6.12 -0.66 4.38
CA ILE A 23 5.40 0.46 3.78
C ILE A 23 5.68 1.71 4.61
N THR A 24 6.05 2.78 3.92
CA THR A 24 6.10 4.13 4.47
C THR A 24 5.07 5.02 3.76
N CYS A 25 4.34 5.81 4.54
CA CYS A 25 3.42 6.83 4.07
C CYS A 25 3.82 8.17 4.66
N GLU A 26 4.12 9.14 3.80
CA GLU A 26 4.51 10.51 4.16
C GLU A 26 3.44 11.49 3.68
N GLY A 27 3.13 12.47 4.50
CA GLY A 27 2.26 13.60 4.16
C GLY A 27 2.74 14.88 4.84
N GLU A 28 2.04 15.99 4.61
CA GLU A 28 2.44 17.30 5.14
C GLU A 28 2.49 17.40 6.68
N SER A 29 1.80 16.50 7.39
CA SER A 29 1.72 16.48 8.86
C SER A 29 2.63 15.43 9.50
N GLY A 30 3.35 14.63 8.70
CA GLY A 30 4.31 13.65 9.21
C GLY A 30 4.45 12.41 8.33
N SER A 31 5.19 11.44 8.85
CA SER A 31 5.45 10.15 8.21
C SER A 31 5.13 9.02 9.18
N VAL A 32 4.64 7.90 8.64
CA VAL A 32 4.53 6.64 9.36
C VAL A 32 5.12 5.52 8.50
N GLY A 33 5.87 4.63 9.14
CA GLY A 33 6.39 3.41 8.52
C GLY A 33 6.02 2.18 9.34
N SER A 34 6.07 1.01 8.72
CA SER A 34 5.90 -0.29 9.40
C SER A 34 7.15 -0.79 10.12
N ALA A 35 8.33 -0.26 9.80
CA ALA A 35 9.60 -0.65 10.42
C ALA A 35 9.82 0.04 11.78
N GLY A 36 10.67 -0.57 12.61
CA GLY A 36 11.19 0.05 13.84
C GLY A 36 10.19 0.13 15.00
N HIS A 37 9.09 -0.62 14.93
CA HIS A 37 8.18 -0.81 16.08
C HIS A 37 8.59 -2.05 16.90
N VAL A 38 8.02 -2.21 18.09
CA VAL A 38 8.26 -3.41 18.92
C VAL A 38 6.94 -4.17 19.10
N PRO A 39 6.86 -5.44 18.68
CA PRO A 39 7.86 -6.19 17.91
C PRO A 39 8.00 -5.63 16.47
N ASP A 40 9.20 -5.70 15.89
CA ASP A 40 9.48 -5.19 14.53
C ASP A 40 9.08 -6.23 13.46
N GLN A 41 7.79 -6.53 13.44
CA GLN A 41 7.20 -7.49 12.50
C GLN A 41 7.08 -6.84 11.13
N GLY A 42 7.99 -7.23 10.23
CA GLY A 42 7.88 -6.92 8.81
C GLY A 42 6.61 -7.51 8.23
N MET A 43 6.04 -6.85 7.22
CA MET A 43 4.82 -7.35 6.59
C MET A 43 5.16 -8.24 5.41
N MET A 44 4.37 -9.28 5.14
CA MET A 44 4.49 -10.04 3.88
C MET A 44 4.13 -9.11 2.72
N ILE A 45 5.15 -8.51 2.07
CA ILE A 45 4.97 -7.30 1.27
C ILE A 45 4.22 -7.59 -0.02
N TYR A 46 4.53 -8.71 -0.67
CA TYR A 46 3.89 -9.12 -1.91
C TYR A 46 2.42 -9.50 -1.75
N LEU A 47 1.99 -9.87 -0.53
CA LEU A 47 0.58 -10.08 -0.19
C LEU A 47 -0.09 -8.76 0.24
N SER A 48 0.67 -7.88 0.89
CA SER A 48 0.17 -6.63 1.47
C SER A 48 -0.13 -5.57 0.39
N ILE A 49 0.67 -5.47 -0.67
CA ILE A 49 0.44 -4.45 -1.72
C ILE A 49 -0.85 -4.70 -2.52
N PRO A 50 -1.14 -5.93 -3.01
CA PRO A 50 -2.43 -6.24 -3.63
C PRO A 50 -3.61 -5.91 -2.69
N LEU A 51 -3.49 -6.27 -1.42
CA LEU A 51 -4.52 -5.99 -0.40
C LEU A 51 -4.72 -4.48 -0.19
N LEU A 52 -3.65 -3.68 -0.17
CA LEU A 52 -3.73 -2.22 -0.08
C LEU A 52 -4.49 -1.63 -1.28
N LEU A 53 -4.14 -2.05 -2.50
CA LEU A 53 -4.82 -1.63 -3.72
C LEU A 53 -6.32 -1.96 -3.62
N ASP A 54 -6.67 -3.21 -3.33
CA ASP A 54 -8.06 -3.65 -3.23
C ASP A 54 -8.83 -2.96 -2.10
N SER A 55 -8.17 -2.64 -0.98
CA SER A 55 -8.80 -1.94 0.15
C SER A 55 -9.17 -0.49 -0.19
N ILE A 56 -8.37 0.19 -1.01
CA ILE A 56 -8.58 1.61 -1.37
C ILE A 56 -9.63 1.77 -2.47
N ARG A 57 -9.78 0.80 -3.39
CA ARG A 57 -10.69 0.88 -4.55
C ARG A 57 -12.11 1.39 -4.25
N PRO A 58 -12.81 0.90 -3.21
CA PRO A 58 -14.17 1.38 -2.88
C PRO A 58 -14.25 2.88 -2.58
N LEU A 59 -13.12 3.51 -2.24
CA LEU A 59 -13.03 4.96 -1.99
C LEU A 59 -13.13 5.77 -3.29
N PHE A 60 -12.61 5.23 -4.40
CA PHE A 60 -12.58 5.89 -5.70
C PHE A 60 -13.91 5.78 -6.42
N THR A 61 -14.50 4.59 -6.40
CA THR A 61 -15.86 4.34 -6.93
C THR A 61 -16.95 5.05 -6.12
N GLY A 62 -16.62 5.55 -4.93
CA GLY A 62 -17.56 6.20 -4.02
C GLY A 62 -18.48 5.23 -3.28
N GLU A 63 -18.28 3.91 -3.44
CA GLU A 63 -18.98 2.85 -2.72
C GLU A 63 -18.81 3.01 -1.20
N LYS A 64 -17.61 3.41 -0.76
CA LYS A 64 -17.31 3.67 0.65
C LYS A 64 -16.71 5.07 0.84
N LYS A 65 -17.06 5.69 1.96
CA LYS A 65 -16.46 6.97 2.39
C LYS A 65 -15.25 6.80 3.30
N ALA A 66 -15.10 5.63 3.92
CA ALA A 66 -13.95 5.30 4.74
C ALA A 66 -13.55 3.84 4.50
N VAL A 67 -12.25 3.60 4.39
CA VAL A 67 -11.64 2.28 4.23
C VAL A 67 -10.36 2.21 5.04
N SER A 68 -9.96 1.00 5.39
CA SER A 68 -8.77 0.75 6.18
C SER A 68 -7.98 -0.38 5.55
N PHE A 69 -6.66 -0.22 5.57
CA PHE A 69 -5.71 -1.26 5.20
C PHE A 69 -4.95 -1.70 6.44
N VAL A 70 -4.78 -3.00 6.62
CA VAL A 70 -3.88 -3.59 7.62
C VAL A 70 -2.92 -4.50 6.87
N GLY A 71 -1.62 -4.34 7.10
CA GLY A 71 -0.59 -5.16 6.46
C GLY A 71 -0.69 -6.63 6.90
N THR A 72 -0.31 -7.53 6.01
CA THR A 72 -0.28 -8.97 6.30
C THR A 72 0.88 -9.28 7.24
N ASP A 73 0.60 -10.04 8.30
CA ASP A 73 1.58 -10.41 9.34
C ASP A 73 2.14 -9.23 10.16
N THR A 74 1.41 -8.12 10.22
CA THR A 74 1.80 -6.93 11.00
C THR A 74 0.57 -6.23 11.59
N SER A 75 0.78 -5.36 12.58
CA SER A 75 -0.25 -4.44 13.08
C SER A 75 -0.25 -3.09 12.36
N PHE A 76 0.61 -2.89 11.35
CA PHE A 76 0.66 -1.65 10.59
C PHE A 76 -0.66 -1.39 9.86
N ARG A 77 -1.22 -0.19 10.04
CA ARG A 77 -2.53 0.20 9.51
C ARG A 77 -2.50 1.61 8.95
N LEU A 78 -3.18 1.79 7.82
CA LEU A 78 -3.52 3.08 7.24
C LEU A 78 -5.04 3.20 7.09
N ASP A 79 -5.56 4.38 7.41
CA ASP A 79 -6.97 4.71 7.33
C ASP A 79 -7.18 5.83 6.31
N PHE A 80 -8.11 5.62 5.39
CA PHE A 80 -8.43 6.54 4.30
C PHE A 80 -9.88 6.99 4.43
N THR A 81 -10.11 8.30 4.46
CA THR A 81 -11.47 8.86 4.56
C THR A 81 -11.68 9.92 3.49
N ARG A 82 -12.73 9.78 2.68
CA ARG A 82 -13.13 10.73 1.65
C ARG A 82 -14.27 11.60 2.15
N ASP A 83 -14.04 12.91 2.15
CA ASP A 83 -15.04 13.88 2.59
C ASP A 83 -16.12 14.14 1.51
N ARG A 84 -17.07 15.02 1.83
CA ARG A 84 -18.15 15.40 0.91
C ARG A 84 -17.67 16.23 -0.29
N LYS A 85 -16.50 16.86 -0.20
CA LYS A 85 -15.86 17.62 -1.28
C LYS A 85 -14.98 16.73 -2.16
N GLY A 86 -14.87 15.44 -1.84
CA GLY A 86 -14.10 14.46 -2.59
C GLY A 86 -12.64 14.37 -2.18
N VAL A 87 -12.19 15.12 -1.16
CA VAL A 87 -10.82 15.10 -0.64
C VAL A 87 -10.62 13.86 0.23
N VAL A 88 -9.48 13.19 0.06
CA VAL A 88 -9.08 12.03 0.84
C VAL A 88 -8.09 12.46 1.93
N ALA A 89 -8.42 12.16 3.19
CA ALA A 89 -7.49 12.23 4.31
C ALA A 89 -6.85 10.84 4.52
N VAL A 90 -5.53 10.81 4.64
CA VAL A 90 -4.76 9.62 5.02
C VAL A 90 -4.33 9.76 6.46
N SER A 91 -4.55 8.72 7.26
CA SER A 91 -4.27 8.73 8.69
C SER A 91 -3.69 7.41 9.16
N ALA A 92 -2.95 7.47 10.27
CA ALA A 92 -2.41 6.32 10.96
C ALA A 92 -2.43 6.56 12.47
N LYS A 93 -2.76 5.53 13.25
CA LYS A 93 -2.84 5.62 14.73
C LYS A 93 -3.72 6.81 15.21
N GLY A 94 -4.79 7.13 14.47
CA GLY A 94 -5.71 8.23 14.77
C GLY A 94 -5.22 9.64 14.39
N ALA A 95 -4.00 9.78 13.87
CA ALA A 95 -3.45 11.06 13.42
C ALA A 95 -3.50 11.18 11.89
N VAL A 96 -3.92 12.34 11.38
CA VAL A 96 -3.90 12.65 9.94
C VAL A 96 -2.46 12.95 9.51
N LEU A 97 -1.99 12.24 8.49
CA LEU A 97 -0.68 12.43 7.88
C LEU A 97 -0.73 13.49 6.78
N GLY A 98 -1.82 13.55 6.04
CA GLY A 98 -2.04 14.56 5.02
C GLY A 98 -3.36 14.37 4.28
N LYS A 99 -3.65 15.32 3.40
CA LYS A 99 -4.82 15.28 2.51
C LYS A 99 -4.39 15.34 1.06
N CYS A 100 -5.18 14.73 0.19
CA CYS A 100 -4.92 14.66 -1.24
C CYS A 100 -6.21 14.43 -2.02
N THR A 101 -6.16 14.59 -3.33
CA THR A 101 -7.25 14.14 -4.21
C THR A 101 -7.19 12.61 -4.40
N PRO A 102 -8.28 11.97 -4.86
CA PRO A 102 -8.24 10.55 -5.23
C PRO A 102 -7.15 10.23 -6.27
N GLU A 103 -6.93 11.12 -7.23
CA GLU A 103 -5.93 10.97 -8.30
C GLU A 103 -4.50 11.04 -7.74
N GLU A 104 -4.24 11.98 -6.82
CA GLU A 104 -2.95 12.08 -6.14
C GLU A 104 -2.67 10.84 -5.27
N LEU A 105 -3.67 10.32 -4.57
CA LEU A 105 -3.52 9.08 -3.80
C LEU A 105 -3.26 7.89 -4.71
N ALA A 106 -4.00 7.78 -5.82
CA ALA A 106 -3.82 6.72 -6.79
C ALA A 106 -2.42 6.76 -7.41
N ASP A 107 -1.93 7.93 -7.80
CA ASP A 107 -0.58 8.10 -8.34
C ASP A 107 0.49 7.73 -7.32
N ALA A 108 0.34 8.16 -6.06
CA ALA A 108 1.29 7.83 -5.00
C ALA A 108 1.41 6.31 -4.77
N VAL A 109 0.28 5.59 -4.73
CA VAL A 109 0.26 4.14 -4.52
C VAL A 109 0.74 3.38 -5.77
N LEU A 110 0.30 3.78 -6.97
CA LEU A 110 0.70 3.11 -8.23
C LEU A 110 2.19 3.30 -8.52
N ARG A 111 2.73 4.49 -8.26
CA ARG A 111 4.17 4.76 -8.42
C ARG A 111 5.00 3.86 -7.51
N ALA A 112 4.68 3.82 -6.22
CA ALA A 112 5.38 2.96 -5.26
C ALA A 112 5.23 1.47 -5.62
N THR A 113 4.08 1.07 -6.16
CA THR A 113 3.85 -0.31 -6.64
C THR A 113 4.74 -0.65 -7.84
N GLY A 114 4.82 0.25 -8.83
CA GLY A 114 5.67 0.06 -10.00
C GLY A 114 7.15 0.00 -9.64
N GLU A 115 7.60 0.85 -8.71
CA GLU A 115 8.98 0.81 -8.21
C GLU A 115 9.32 -0.53 -7.53
N LEU A 116 8.38 -1.11 -6.77
CA LEU A 116 8.55 -2.43 -6.17
C LEU A 116 8.58 -3.54 -7.25
N GLU A 117 7.73 -3.42 -8.26
CA GLU A 117 7.67 -4.37 -9.38
C GLU A 117 8.99 -4.42 -10.16
N GLU A 118 9.51 -3.26 -10.54
CA GLU A 118 10.78 -3.15 -11.26
C GLU A 118 11.97 -3.70 -10.48
N ARG A 119 12.01 -3.45 -9.16
CA ARG A 119 13.15 -3.79 -8.32
C ARG A 119 13.16 -5.23 -7.82
N SER A 120 12.00 -5.80 -7.55
CA SER A 120 11.92 -6.98 -6.69
C SER A 120 11.07 -8.12 -7.24
N LEU A 121 10.02 -7.84 -8.03
CA LEU A 121 9.16 -8.92 -8.54
C LEU A 121 9.87 -9.85 -9.53
N SER A 122 10.86 -9.34 -10.27
CA SER A 122 11.64 -10.14 -11.24
C SER A 122 12.44 -11.27 -10.58
N ALA A 123 12.81 -11.11 -9.31
CA ALA A 123 13.55 -12.10 -8.53
C ALA A 123 12.66 -13.25 -7.99
N LEU A 124 11.33 -13.07 -8.00
CA LEU A 124 10.40 -14.09 -7.47
C LEU A 124 10.30 -15.32 -8.38
N PRO A 125 10.05 -16.51 -7.83
CA PRO A 125 9.79 -17.72 -8.62
C PRO A 125 8.62 -17.54 -9.59
N ALA A 126 8.79 -17.98 -10.85
CA ALA A 126 7.77 -17.81 -11.90
C ALA A 126 6.44 -18.54 -11.62
N ALA A 127 6.48 -19.62 -10.81
CA ALA A 127 5.30 -20.38 -10.43
C ALA A 127 4.43 -19.67 -9.35
N GLY A 128 4.99 -18.69 -8.63
CA GLY A 128 4.34 -18.01 -7.51
C GLY A 128 3.06 -17.25 -7.90
N GLY A 129 2.19 -17.03 -6.91
CA GLY A 129 0.91 -16.31 -7.07
C GLY A 129 1.08 -14.80 -7.06
N ALA A 130 2.07 -14.30 -6.31
CA ALA A 130 2.29 -12.87 -6.06
C ALA A 130 2.27 -11.98 -7.32
N ARG A 131 2.93 -12.40 -8.41
CA ARG A 131 2.95 -11.60 -9.65
C ARG A 131 1.56 -11.47 -10.27
N ARG A 132 0.79 -12.56 -10.29
CA ARG A 132 -0.57 -12.57 -10.86
C ARG A 132 -1.53 -11.77 -9.98
N ASP A 133 -1.42 -11.92 -8.66
CA ASP A 133 -2.26 -11.22 -7.70
C ASP A 133 -2.02 -9.70 -7.75
N LEU A 134 -0.76 -9.27 -7.85
CA LEU A 134 -0.42 -7.87 -8.01
C LEU A 134 -0.94 -7.32 -9.35
N ALA A 135 -0.69 -8.01 -10.46
CA ALA A 135 -1.15 -7.58 -11.77
C ALA A 135 -2.68 -7.43 -11.82
N SER A 136 -3.42 -8.43 -11.30
CA SER A 136 -4.88 -8.39 -11.23
C SER A 136 -5.38 -7.24 -10.35
N SER A 137 -4.74 -7.01 -9.20
CA SER A 137 -5.13 -5.93 -8.29
C SER A 137 -4.86 -4.55 -8.90
N MET A 138 -3.73 -4.37 -9.59
CA MET A 138 -3.41 -3.13 -10.31
C MET A 138 -4.39 -2.85 -11.45
N GLU A 139 -4.77 -3.87 -12.23
CA GLU A 139 -5.77 -3.74 -13.29
C GLU A 139 -7.10 -3.25 -12.71
N ARG A 140 -7.59 -3.93 -11.68
CA ARG A 140 -8.85 -3.55 -11.03
C ARG A 140 -8.79 -2.20 -10.33
N PHE A 141 -7.62 -1.82 -9.80
CA PHE A 141 -7.38 -0.51 -9.19
C PHE A 141 -7.47 0.60 -10.22
N ARG A 142 -6.77 0.46 -11.35
CA ARG A 142 -6.83 1.43 -12.46
C ARG A 142 -8.25 1.57 -13.01
N ALA A 143 -8.97 0.46 -13.17
CA ALA A 143 -10.37 0.48 -13.60
C ALA A 143 -11.33 1.19 -12.62
N SER A 144 -10.95 1.34 -11.35
CA SER A 144 -11.78 2.05 -10.35
C SER A 144 -11.61 3.57 -10.34
N MET A 145 -10.67 4.09 -11.15
CA MET A 145 -10.38 5.52 -11.29
C MET A 145 -11.12 6.16 -12.48
N THR A 146 -11.74 5.35 -13.34
CA THR A 146 -12.62 5.75 -14.45
C THR A 146 -14.06 5.97 -13.99
#